data_AF-A0A7J6WWC7-F1
#
_entry.id   AF-A0A7J6WWC7-F1
#
_cell.length_a   1.000
_cell.length_b   1.000
_cell.length_c   1.000
_cell.angle_alpha   90.00
_cell.angle_beta   90.00
_cell.angle_gamma   90.00
#
_symmetry.space_group_name_H-M   'P 1'
#
loop_
_entity.id
_entity.type
_entity.pdbx_description
1 polymer ?
#
loop_
_entity_poly.entity_id
_entity_poly.type
_entity_poly.pdbx_seq_one_letter_code
_entity_poly.pdbx_strand_id
1 'polypeptide(L)'
;MQLFNFAEAILSLERCSEKLFRIHDMYDALDNVYLDLKALFSDDSGDFVYTEAKVILAGLGDATKGTFVEFEKAVQHESSRMVAKFIGYVMNYMKLLVEYGDSLNFLLTSKRNNTESSG
;
A
#
# COMPACT_ATOMS: atom_id res chain seq x y z
N MET A 1 1.51 -1.06 -22.53
CA MET A 1 1.72 -0.17 -21.39
C MET A 1 2.86 -0.72 -20.54
N GLN A 2 4.06 -0.14 -20.58
CA GLN A 2 5.23 -0.69 -19.86
C GLN A 2 5.28 -0.29 -18.38
N LEU A 3 4.70 0.87 -18.03
CA LEU A 3 4.73 1.43 -16.68
C LEU A 3 3.93 0.58 -15.67
N PHE A 4 2.76 0.12 -16.10
CA PHE A 4 1.82 -0.63 -15.27
C PHE A 4 2.17 -2.11 -15.12
N ASN A 5 2.77 -2.72 -16.16
CA ASN A 5 3.32 -4.07 -16.10
C ASN A 5 4.36 -4.25 -14.97
N PHE A 6 5.14 -3.21 -14.65
CA PHE A 6 6.11 -3.27 -13.55
C PHE A 6 5.41 -3.31 -12.18
N ALA A 7 4.37 -2.50 -12.01
CA ALA A 7 3.57 -2.52 -10.80
C ALA A 7 2.85 -3.86 -10.63
N GLU A 8 2.24 -4.41 -11.69
CA GLU A 8 1.64 -5.75 -11.65
C GLU A 8 2.64 -6.86 -11.30
N ALA A 9 3.88 -6.76 -11.77
CA ALA A 9 4.94 -7.69 -11.41
C ALA A 9 5.28 -7.60 -9.91
N ILE A 10 5.36 -6.39 -9.35
CA ILE A 10 5.55 -6.17 -7.90
C ILE A 10 4.38 -6.74 -7.09
N LEU A 11 3.15 -6.59 -7.58
CA LEU A 11 1.95 -7.17 -6.94
C LEU A 11 1.96 -8.70 -6.93
N SER A 12 2.61 -9.31 -7.92
CA SER A 12 2.74 -10.76 -8.04
C SER A 12 3.89 -11.33 -7.21
N LEU A 13 4.75 -10.49 -6.63
CA LEU A 13 5.85 -10.94 -5.78
C LEU A 13 5.34 -11.38 -4.40
N GLU A 14 6.04 -12.37 -3.84
CA GLU A 14 5.81 -12.81 -2.47
C GLU A 14 5.93 -11.64 -1.47
N ARG A 15 4.93 -11.58 -0.58
CA ARG A 15 4.79 -10.53 0.43
C ARG A 15 5.90 -10.65 1.46
N CYS A 16 6.73 -9.61 1.58
CA CYS A 16 7.80 -9.54 2.58
C CYS A 16 7.83 -8.16 3.22
N SER A 17 8.05 -8.11 4.54
CA SER A 17 8.10 -6.86 5.32
C SER A 17 9.16 -5.88 4.81
N GLU A 18 10.28 -6.37 4.30
CA GLU A 18 11.37 -5.56 3.72
C GLU A 18 10.96 -4.77 2.47
N LYS A 19 9.86 -5.18 1.81
CA LYS A 19 9.33 -4.53 0.60
C LYS A 19 8.22 -3.53 0.92
N LEU A 20 7.75 -3.47 2.17
CA LEU A 20 6.60 -2.65 2.57
C LEU A 20 6.78 -1.18 2.19
N PHE A 21 7.92 -0.59 2.54
CA PHE A 21 8.26 0.79 2.22
C PHE A 21 8.20 1.05 0.71
N ARG A 22 8.77 0.14 -0.09
CA ARG A 22 8.80 0.30 -1.56
C ARG A 22 7.42 0.16 -2.21
N ILE A 23 6.57 -0.74 -1.70
CA ILE A 23 5.19 -0.91 -2.19
C ILE A 23 4.35 0.32 -1.82
N HIS A 24 4.56 0.86 -0.62
CA HIS A 24 3.90 2.09 -0.16
C HIS A 24 4.36 3.31 -0.97
N ASP A 25 5.67 3.47 -1.21
CA ASP A 25 6.21 4.57 -2.04
C ASP A 25 5.61 4.54 -3.46
N MET A 26 5.39 3.34 -4.02
CA MET A 26 4.73 3.18 -5.32
C MET A 26 3.23 3.54 -5.26
N TYR A 27 2.55 3.19 -4.16
CA TYR A 27 1.16 3.58 -3.94
C TYR A 27 1.02 5.11 -3.87
N ASP A 28 1.83 5.77 -3.03
CA ASP A 28 1.81 7.23 -2.85
C ASP A 28 2.16 7.95 -4.15
N ALA A 29 3.21 7.49 -4.86
CA ALA A 29 3.59 8.09 -6.13
C ALA A 29 2.48 8.02 -7.17
N LEU A 30 1.75 6.91 -7.23
CA LEU A 30 0.65 6.73 -8.17
C LEU A 30 -0.60 7.52 -7.75
N ASP A 31 -0.95 7.55 -6.46
CA ASP A 31 -2.09 8.31 -5.93
C ASP A 31 -1.94 9.81 -6.17
N ASN A 32 -0.73 10.35 -5.94
CA ASN A 32 -0.41 11.76 -6.13
C ASN A 32 -0.63 12.24 -7.57
N VAL A 33 -0.40 11.38 -8.56
CA VAL A 33 -0.55 11.74 -9.99
C VAL A 33 -1.87 11.24 -10.59
N TYR A 34 -2.69 10.52 -9.82
CA TYR A 34 -3.88 9.84 -10.33
C TYR A 34 -4.96 10.82 -10.82
N LEU A 35 -5.17 11.92 -10.11
CA LEU A 35 -6.14 12.96 -10.53
C LEU A 35 -5.66 13.70 -11.78
N ASP A 36 -4.36 13.94 -11.91
CA ASP A 36 -3.76 14.54 -13.10
C ASP A 36 -3.87 13.61 -14.30
N LEU A 37 -3.61 12.30 -14.10
CA LEU A 37 -3.86 11.27 -15.12
C LEU A 37 -5.32 11.26 -15.54
N LYS A 38 -6.26 11.34 -14.60
CA LYS A 38 -7.69 11.40 -14.93
C LYS A 38 -8.05 12.61 -15.78
N ALA A 39 -7.47 13.77 -15.48
CA ALA A 39 -7.71 15.00 -16.20
C ALA A 39 -7.06 15.02 -17.59
N LEU A 40 -5.87 14.42 -17.73
CA LEU A 40 -5.16 14.29 -19.01
C LEU A 40 -5.81 13.30 -19.98
N PHE A 41 -6.45 12.25 -19.45
CA PHE A 41 -6.98 11.14 -20.23
C PHE A 41 -8.52 11.03 -20.17
N SER A 42 -9.21 12.15 -19.93
CA SER A 42 -10.67 12.22 -19.77
C SER A 42 -11.49 12.01 -21.05
N ASP A 43 -10.85 11.87 -22.20
CA ASP A 43 -11.51 11.60 -23.49
C ASP A 43 -11.63 10.09 -23.73
N ASP A 44 -12.61 9.64 -24.54
CA ASP A 44 -12.95 8.22 -24.76
C ASP A 44 -11.75 7.34 -25.20
N SER A 45 -10.70 7.93 -25.79
CA SER A 45 -9.47 7.24 -26.17
C SER A 45 -8.45 7.04 -25.04
N GLY A 46 -8.60 7.75 -23.92
CA GLY A 46 -7.68 7.76 -22.77
C GLY A 46 -8.20 7.00 -21.53
N ASP A 47 -9.50 6.68 -21.48
CA ASP A 47 -10.16 6.11 -20.30
C ASP A 47 -9.52 4.80 -19.80
N PHE A 48 -8.92 4.03 -20.71
CA PHE A 48 -8.16 2.81 -20.39
C PHE A 48 -6.98 3.08 -19.44
N VAL A 49 -6.27 4.21 -19.61
CA VAL A 49 -5.04 4.55 -18.87
C VAL A 49 -5.35 4.78 -17.38
N TYR A 50 -6.36 5.58 -17.09
CA TYR A 50 -6.78 5.86 -15.72
C TYR A 50 -7.47 4.64 -15.08
N THR A 51 -8.21 3.85 -15.86
CA THR A 51 -8.82 2.60 -15.38
C THR A 51 -7.75 1.58 -14.96
N GLU A 52 -6.70 1.42 -15.76
CA GLU A 52 -5.55 0.56 -15.44
C GLU A 52 -4.80 1.09 -14.20
N ALA A 53 -4.58 2.40 -14.10
CA ALA A 53 -3.99 3.03 -12.92
C ALA A 53 -4.79 2.74 -11.65
N LYS A 54 -6.13 2.79 -11.73
CA LYS A 54 -7.04 2.51 -10.60
C LYS A 54 -6.90 1.08 -10.11
N VAL A 55 -6.84 0.11 -11.04
CA VAL A 55 -6.68 -1.31 -10.71
C VAL A 55 -5.35 -1.54 -9.98
N ILE A 56 -4.28 -0.93 -10.46
CA ILE A 56 -2.95 -1.05 -9.86
C ILE A 56 -2.88 -0.37 -8.50
N LEU A 57 -3.48 0.82 -8.37
CA LEU A 57 -3.56 1.53 -7.09
C LEU A 57 -4.29 0.69 -6.03
N ALA A 58 -5.40 0.05 -6.40
CA ALA A 58 -6.12 -0.87 -5.52
C ALA A 58 -5.24 -2.07 -5.14
N GLY A 59 -4.56 -2.68 -6.11
CA GLY A 59 -3.65 -3.79 -5.87
C GLY A 59 -2.50 -3.43 -4.93
N LEU A 60 -1.88 -2.25 -5.09
CA LEU A 60 -0.80 -1.76 -4.24
C LEU A 60 -1.28 -1.53 -2.80
N GLY A 61 -2.49 -1.00 -2.64
CA GLY A 61 -3.13 -0.86 -1.34
C GLY A 61 -3.37 -2.22 -0.65
N ASP A 62 -3.80 -3.23 -1.40
CA ASP A 62 -4.03 -4.58 -0.88
C ASP A 62 -2.71 -5.32 -0.57
N ALA A 63 -1.68 -5.14 -1.40
CA ALA A 63 -0.35 -5.66 -1.15
C ALA A 63 0.28 -5.04 0.11
N THR A 64 0.10 -3.73 0.30
CA THR A 64 0.53 -2.99 1.50
C THR A 64 -0.14 -3.56 2.74
N LYS A 65 -1.48 -3.64 2.76
CA LYS A 65 -2.26 -4.22 3.86
C LYS A 65 -1.84 -5.67 4.15
N GLY A 66 -1.69 -6.48 3.11
CA GLY A 66 -1.27 -7.87 3.24
C GLY A 66 0.12 -8.01 3.86
N THR A 67 1.05 -7.12 3.48
CA THR A 67 2.42 -7.11 4.01
C THR A 67 2.45 -6.65 5.48
N PHE A 68 1.58 -5.72 5.87
CA PHE A 68 1.38 -5.34 7.28
C PHE A 68 0.90 -6.52 8.14
N VAL A 69 -0.06 -7.30 7.65
CA VAL A 69 -0.56 -8.49 8.37
C VAL A 69 0.54 -9.54 8.56
N GLU A 70 1.36 -9.78 7.53
CA GLU A 70 2.49 -10.71 7.65
C GLU A 70 3.58 -10.18 8.59
N PHE A 71 3.81 -8.86 8.60
CA PHE A 71 4.71 -8.22 9.56
C PHE A 71 4.20 -8.38 11.00
N GLU A 72 2.91 -8.12 11.26
CA GLU A 72 2.30 -8.30 12.57
C GLU A 72 2.46 -9.74 13.07
N LYS A 73 2.19 -10.73 12.22
CA LYS A 73 2.41 -12.15 12.55
C LYS A 73 3.87 -12.44 12.87
N ALA A 74 4.80 -11.92 12.08
CA ALA A 74 6.23 -12.10 12.31
C ALA A 74 6.65 -11.54 13.68
N VAL A 75 6.12 -10.37 14.05
CA VAL A 75 6.33 -9.73 15.35
C VAL A 75 5.72 -10.55 16.50
N GLN A 76 4.50 -11.05 16.35
CA GLN A 76 3.80 -11.85 17.38
C GLN A 76 4.47 -13.20 17.63
N HIS A 77 5.06 -13.80 16.60
CA HIS A 77 5.70 -15.12 16.69
C HIS A 77 7.22 -15.05 16.96
N GLU A 78 7.77 -13.86 17.19
CA GLU A 78 9.21 -13.71 17.40
C GLU A 78 9.64 -14.18 18.80
N SER A 79 10.32 -15.33 18.86
CA SER A 79 10.93 -15.82 20.11
C SER A 79 12.28 -15.13 20.35
N SER A 80 12.39 -14.41 21.48
CA SER A 80 13.51 -13.82 22.26
C SER A 80 15.00 -13.84 21.79
N ARG A 81 15.42 -14.42 20.66
CA ARG A 81 16.84 -14.51 20.26
C ARG A 81 17.36 -13.29 19.47
N MET A 82 16.48 -12.39 19.01
CA MET A 82 16.85 -11.31 18.08
C MET A 82 16.50 -9.88 18.55
N VAL A 83 16.39 -9.67 19.87
CA VAL A 83 15.89 -8.44 20.53
C VAL A 83 16.45 -7.12 19.95
N ALA A 84 17.73 -7.05 19.57
CA ALA A 84 18.32 -5.83 19.01
C ALA A 84 17.88 -5.52 17.56
N LYS A 85 17.72 -6.55 16.70
CA LYS A 85 17.16 -6.39 15.36
C LYS A 85 15.67 -6.05 15.44
N PHE A 86 14.98 -6.63 16.42
CA PHE A 86 13.58 -6.35 16.71
C PHE A 86 13.36 -4.90 17.15
N ILE A 87 14.18 -4.35 18.06
CA ILE A 87 14.09 -2.94 18.45
C ILE A 87 14.33 -2.02 17.25
N GLY A 88 15.27 -2.37 16.36
CA GLY A 88 15.47 -1.65 15.09
C GLY A 88 14.25 -1.69 14.18
N TYR A 89 13.63 -2.86 14.02
CA TYR A 89 12.40 -3.04 13.23
C TYR A 89 11.22 -2.28 13.83
N VAL A 90 11.01 -2.36 15.14
CA VAL A 90 9.94 -1.65 15.87
C VAL A 90 10.13 -0.14 15.80
N MET A 91 11.36 0.36 15.94
CA MET A 91 11.63 1.79 15.74
C MET A 91 11.40 2.24 14.30
N ASN A 92 11.77 1.42 13.30
CA ASN A 92 11.52 1.76 11.91
C ASN A 92 10.01 1.81 11.61
N TYR A 93 9.25 0.92 12.25
CA TYR A 93 7.80 0.90 12.18
C TYR A 93 7.15 2.09 12.90
N MET A 94 7.66 2.49 14.07
CA MET A 94 7.17 3.69 14.75
C MET A 94 7.45 4.96 13.95
N LYS A 95 8.59 5.05 13.26
CA LYS A 95 8.88 6.16 12.34
C LYS A 95 7.89 6.19 11.18
N LEU A 96 7.61 5.03 10.58
CA LEU A 96 6.60 4.89 9.53
C LEU A 96 5.22 5.38 10.01
N LEU A 97 4.78 4.95 11.19
CA LEU A 97 3.48 5.38 11.74
C LEU A 97 3.39 6.89 11.98
N VAL A 98 4.51 7.54 12.33
CA VAL A 98 4.56 8.98 12.53
C VAL A 98 4.58 9.74 11.20
N GLU A 99 5.31 9.24 10.21
CA GLU A 99 5.49 9.88 8.90
C GLU A 99 4.27 9.73 7.99
N TYR A 100 3.57 8.60 8.07
CA TYR A 100 2.43 8.26 7.22
C TYR A 100 1.09 8.23 7.96
N GLY A 101 1.04 8.78 9.19
CA GLY A 101 -0.12 8.68 10.08
C GLY A 101 -1.44 9.14 9.43
N ASP A 102 -1.41 10.22 8.66
CA ASP A 102 -2.61 10.77 8.01
C ASP A 102 -3.13 9.87 6.87
N SER A 103 -2.24 9.35 6.01
CA SER A 103 -2.65 8.47 4.90
C SER A 103 -3.10 7.10 5.40
N LEU A 104 -2.41 6.55 6.40
CA LEU A 104 -2.80 5.30 7.06
C LEU A 104 -4.16 5.45 7.76
N ASN A 105 -4.40 6.56 8.44
CA ASN A 105 -5.68 6.79 9.10
C ASN A 105 -6.84 6.92 8.09
N PHE A 106 -6.61 7.57 6.95
CA PHE A 106 -7.57 7.62 5.85
C PHE A 106 -7.88 6.22 5.29
N LEU A 107 -6.83 5.44 4.97
CA LEU A 107 -6.95 4.08 4.43
C LEU A 107 -7.64 3.10 5.39
N LEU A 108 -7.35 3.19 6.68
CA LEU A 108 -7.93 2.31 7.71
C LEU A 108 -9.37 2.71 8.06
N THR A 109 -9.66 4.01 8.13
CA THR A 109 -11.01 4.51 8.45
C THR A 109 -11.98 4.34 7.28
N SER A 110 -11.50 4.40 6.04
CA SER A 110 -12.33 4.17 4.85
C SER A 110 -12.93 2.75 4.79
N LYS A 111 -12.43 1.79 5.59
CA LYS A 111 -13.02 0.45 5.73
C LYS A 111 -14.19 0.41 6.73
N ARG A 112 -14.19 1.28 7.75
CA ARG A 112 -15.20 1.31 8.81
C ARG A 112 -16.54 1.86 8.32
N ASN A 113 -16.51 2.81 7.39
CA ASN A 113 -17.72 3.48 6.89
C ASN A 113 -18.52 2.62 5.88
N ASN A 114 -17.98 1.48 5.44
CA ASN A 114 -18.69 0.54 4.55
C ASN A 114 -19.43 -0.57 5.31
N THR A 115 -19.35 -0.60 6.63
CA THR A 115 -20.02 -1.59 7.50
C THR A 115 -21.19 -1.05 8.32
N GLU A 116 -21.50 0.25 8.24
CA GLU A 116 -22.60 0.87 9.01
C GLU A 116 -23.86 1.19 8.17
N SER A 117 -23.97 0.72 6.92
CA SER A 117 -25.18 0.90 6.08
C SER A 117 -26.00 -0.39 5.89
N SER A 118 -25.95 -1.31 6.84
CA SER A 118 -26.89 -2.44 6.89
C SER A 118 -27.29 -2.71 8.33
N GLY A 119 -28.18 -1.85 8.83
CA GLY A 119 -28.95 -2.01 10.06
C GLY A 119 -30.31 -1.38 9.86
#